data_AF-A0A966PNX2-F1
#
_entry.id   AF-A0A966PNX2-F1
#
_cell.length_a   1.000
_cell.length_b   1.000
_cell.length_c   1.000
_cell.angle_alpha   90.00
_cell.angle_beta   90.00
_cell.angle_gamma   90.00
#
_symmetry.space_group_name_H-M   'P 1'
#
loop_
_entity.id
_entity.type
_entity.pdbx_description
1 polymer ?
#
loop_
_entity_poly.entity_id
_entity_poly.type
_entity_poly.pdbx_seq_one_letter_code
_entity_poly.pdbx_strand_id
1 'polypeptide(L)'
;MPKKGVAELWQLDPSIAHLNHGSFGAVPHDVQLVQESFQKRMNANPNRWFRSELPDLMSGARHITASWLGVDAGDFAFVPNAGQGVITAVQSLVNHINA
;
A
#
# COMPACT_ATOMS: atom_id res chain seq x y z
N MET A 1 23.05 12.45 -23.11
CA MET A 1 21.89 12.98 -22.35
C MET A 1 22.22 12.89 -20.87
N PRO A 2 21.94 13.91 -20.04
CA PRO A 2 22.11 13.76 -18.59
C PRO A 2 21.22 12.60 -18.14
N LYS A 3 21.75 11.69 -17.33
CA LYS A 3 20.95 10.63 -16.73
C LYS A 3 19.90 11.29 -15.84
N LYS A 4 18.63 10.95 -16.05
CA LYS A 4 17.55 11.39 -15.17
C LYS A 4 17.89 11.03 -13.73
N GLY A 5 17.78 11.99 -12.82
CA GLY A 5 17.97 11.74 -11.40
C GLY A 5 16.83 10.90 -10.84
N VAL A 6 17.09 10.13 -9.78
CA VAL A 6 16.05 9.34 -9.10
C VAL A 6 14.85 10.21 -8.70
N ALA A 7 15.08 11.47 -8.30
CA ALA A 7 14.04 12.43 -7.95
C ALA A 7 12.98 12.67 -9.05
N GLU A 8 13.33 12.50 -10.33
CA GLU A 8 12.39 12.69 -11.45
C GLU A 8 11.30 11.62 -11.53
N LEU A 9 11.42 10.53 -10.76
CA LEU A 9 10.37 9.52 -10.63
C LEU A 9 9.19 10.00 -9.77
N TRP A 10 9.34 11.10 -9.03
CA TRP A 10 8.30 11.69 -8.19
C TRP A 10 7.81 13.01 -8.77
N GLN A 11 6.52 13.30 -8.60
CA GLN A 11 5.91 14.59 -8.98
C GLN A 11 5.99 15.62 -7.85
N LEU A 12 7.17 15.76 -7.23
CA LEU A 12 7.38 16.77 -6.18
C LEU A 12 7.54 18.16 -6.80
N ASP A 13 7.24 19.20 -6.02
CA ASP A 13 7.46 20.58 -6.45
C ASP A 13 8.98 20.81 -6.61
N PRO A 14 9.47 21.10 -7.83
CA PRO A 14 10.89 21.24 -8.08
C PRO A 14 11.51 22.49 -7.43
N SER A 15 10.68 23.43 -6.93
CA SER A 15 11.14 24.62 -6.22
C SER A 15 11.41 24.38 -4.73
N ILE A 16 11.01 23.22 -4.19
CA ILE A 16 11.09 22.90 -2.76
C ILE A 16 12.08 21.76 -2.50
N ALA A 17 13.00 21.98 -1.55
CA ALA A 17 13.85 20.92 -1.04
C ALA A 17 13.07 20.04 -0.04
N HIS A 18 12.55 18.92 -0.51
CA HIS A 18 11.79 17.97 0.31
C HIS A 18 12.72 17.10 1.18
N LEU A 19 13.12 17.62 2.35
CA LEU A 19 14.09 16.96 3.24
C LEU A 19 13.49 15.95 4.24
N ASN A 20 12.16 15.90 4.37
CA ASN A 20 11.47 15.02 5.31
C ASN A 20 10.49 14.08 4.60
N HIS A 21 11.03 13.12 3.84
CA HIS A 21 10.21 12.07 3.22
C HIS A 21 9.68 11.06 4.26
N GLY A 22 10.30 10.97 5.44
CA GLY A 22 9.98 9.96 6.45
C GLY A 22 8.64 10.16 7.18
N SER A 23 8.03 11.34 7.13
CA SER A 23 6.73 11.58 7.79
C SER A 23 5.55 10.98 7.02
N PHE A 24 5.33 11.42 5.78
CA PHE A 24 4.18 11.00 4.96
C PHE A 24 4.58 10.26 3.68
N GLY A 25 5.84 10.38 3.26
CA GLY A 25 6.31 9.88 1.98
C GLY A 25 5.76 10.65 0.78
N ALA A 26 6.15 10.17 -0.40
CA ALA A 26 5.61 10.55 -1.70
C ALA A 26 5.62 9.32 -2.60
N VAL A 27 4.56 9.15 -3.38
CA VAL A 27 4.38 7.97 -4.24
C VAL A 27 5.04 8.25 -5.60
N PRO A 28 5.88 7.36 -6.15
CA PRO A 28 6.41 7.51 -7.50
C PRO A 28 5.29 7.62 -8.55
N HIS A 29 5.51 8.41 -9.60
CA HIS A 29 4.50 8.70 -10.62
C HIS A 29 3.90 7.44 -11.24
N ASP A 30 4.74 6.46 -11.60
CA ASP A 30 4.26 5.24 -12.25
C ASP A 30 3.34 4.42 -11.32
N VAL A 31 3.56 4.49 -10.00
CA VAL A 31 2.66 3.86 -9.00
C VAL A 31 1.34 4.61 -8.90
N GLN A 32 1.35 5.95 -9.00
CA GLN A 32 0.13 6.75 -9.03
C GLN A 32 -0.75 6.39 -10.25
N LEU A 33 -0.14 6.23 -11.44
CA LEU A 33 -0.87 5.83 -12.65
C LEU A 33 -1.57 4.47 -12.49
N VAL A 34 -0.91 3.51 -11.83
CA VAL A 34 -1.52 2.21 -11.52
C VAL A 34 -2.68 2.38 -10.53
N GLN A 35 -2.50 3.18 -9.49
CA GLN A 35 -3.56 3.48 -8.51
C GLN A 35 -4.79 4.12 -9.19
N GLU A 36 -4.59 5.10 -10.07
CA GLU A 36 -5.67 5.72 -10.86
C GLU A 36 -6.39 4.69 -11.74
N SER A 37 -5.66 3.76 -12.35
CA SER A 37 -6.27 2.69 -13.15
C SER A 37 -7.21 1.81 -12.31
N PHE A 38 -6.85 1.53 -11.06
CA PHE A 38 -7.68 0.76 -10.14
C PHE A 38 -8.93 1.53 -9.73
N GLN A 39 -8.80 2.84 -9.46
CA GLN A 39 -9.94 3.71 -9.18
C GLN A 39 -10.91 3.79 -10.37
N LYS A 40 -10.39 3.91 -11.61
CA LYS A 40 -11.21 3.90 -12.83
C LYS A 40 -11.98 2.59 -12.97
N ARG A 41 -11.34 1.44 -12.75
CA ARG A 41 -12.00 0.12 -12.79
C ARG A 41 -13.07 -0.01 -11.69
N MET A 42 -12.75 0.41 -10.47
CA MET A 42 -13.68 0.43 -9.34
C MET A 42 -14.93 1.27 -9.66
N ASN A 43 -14.75 2.48 -10.16
CA ASN A 43 -15.87 3.38 -10.48
C ASN A 43 -16.71 2.89 -11.66
N ALA A 44 -16.09 2.25 -12.65
CA ALA A 44 -16.79 1.73 -13.82
C ALA A 44 -17.74 0.57 -13.49
N ASN A 45 -17.38 -0.28 -12.53
CA ASN A 45 -18.25 -1.38 -12.08
C ASN A 45 -17.92 -1.80 -10.62
N PRO A 46 -18.49 -1.12 -9.62
CA PRO A 46 -18.15 -1.37 -8.22
C PRO A 46 -18.55 -2.77 -7.75
N ASN A 47 -19.65 -3.33 -8.28
CA ASN A 47 -20.08 -4.68 -7.93
C ASN A 47 -19.04 -5.73 -8.35
N ARG A 48 -18.58 -5.67 -9.61
CA ARG A 48 -17.53 -6.57 -10.10
C ARG A 48 -16.20 -6.33 -9.36
N TRP A 49 -15.85 -5.07 -9.17
CA TRP A 49 -14.60 -4.69 -8.51
C TRP A 49 -14.50 -5.28 -7.09
N PHE A 50 -15.47 -4.98 -6.23
CA PHE A 50 -15.40 -5.38 -4.82
C PHE A 50 -15.68 -6.88 -4.61
N ARG A 51 -16.50 -7.52 -5.45
CA ARG A 51 -16.84 -8.94 -5.27
C ARG A 51 -15.87 -9.90 -5.94
N SER A 52 -15.14 -9.47 -6.97
CA SER A 52 -14.37 -10.39 -7.81
C SER A 52 -12.93 -9.93 -8.05
N GLU A 53 -12.70 -8.67 -8.45
CA GLU A 53 -11.34 -8.24 -8.81
C GLU A 53 -10.46 -7.93 -7.59
N LEU A 54 -10.98 -7.16 -6.63
CA LEU A 54 -10.22 -6.71 -5.48
C LEU A 54 -9.72 -7.88 -4.60
N PRO A 55 -10.52 -8.91 -4.27
CA PRO A 55 -10.04 -10.03 -3.45
C PRO A 55 -8.82 -10.75 -4.04
N ASP A 56 -8.84 -11.03 -5.35
CA ASP A 56 -7.75 -11.71 -6.05
C ASP A 56 -6.50 -10.83 -6.10
N LEU A 57 -6.67 -9.53 -6.42
CA LEU A 57 -5.57 -8.56 -6.42
C LEU A 57 -4.93 -8.42 -5.04
N MET A 58 -5.74 -8.35 -3.99
CA MET A 58 -5.26 -8.27 -2.61
C MET A 58 -4.53 -9.54 -2.19
N SER A 59 -5.05 -10.71 -2.56
CA SER A 59 -4.37 -11.99 -2.31
C SER A 59 -3.01 -12.05 -3.01
N GLY A 60 -2.95 -11.68 -4.30
CA GLY A 60 -1.70 -11.64 -5.05
C GLY A 60 -0.68 -10.67 -4.46
N ALA A 61 -1.12 -9.43 -4.13
CA ALA A 61 -0.27 -8.44 -3.48
C ALA A 61 0.29 -8.96 -2.15
N ARG A 62 -0.54 -9.63 -1.34
CA ARG A 62 -0.14 -10.20 -0.05
C ARG A 62 0.99 -11.22 -0.21
N HIS A 63 0.88 -12.14 -1.17
CA HIS A 63 1.92 -13.15 -1.42
C HIS A 63 3.23 -12.52 -1.91
N ILE A 64 3.15 -11.55 -2.82
CA ILE A 64 4.33 -10.85 -3.34
C ILE A 64 5.06 -10.11 -2.21
N THR A 65 4.34 -9.35 -1.40
CA THR A 65 4.93 -8.57 -0.30
C THR A 65 5.47 -9.47 0.82
N ALA A 66 4.73 -10.51 1.20
CA ALA A 66 5.17 -11.48 2.20
C ALA A 66 6.47 -12.18 1.76
N SER A 67 6.52 -12.66 0.51
CA SER A 67 7.73 -13.27 -0.06
C SER A 67 8.91 -12.30 -0.09
N TRP A 68 8.68 -11.03 -0.43
CA TRP A 68 9.74 -10.01 -0.43
C TRP A 68 10.27 -9.71 0.97
N LEU A 69 9.41 -9.74 1.99
CA LEU A 69 9.77 -9.58 3.41
C LEU A 69 10.32 -10.86 4.07
N GLY A 70 10.25 -12.01 3.39
CA GLY A 70 10.67 -13.30 3.94
C GLY A 70 9.74 -13.87 5.01
N VAL A 71 8.44 -13.58 4.94
CA VAL A 71 7.40 -14.08 5.86
C VAL A 71 6.37 -14.94 5.12
N ASP A 72 5.71 -15.85 5.84
CA ASP A 72 4.60 -16.62 5.28
C ASP A 72 3.42 -15.69 4.95
N ALA A 73 2.78 -15.87 3.81
CA ALA A 73 1.65 -15.05 3.41
C ALA A 73 0.47 -15.19 4.38
N GLY A 74 0.28 -16.37 4.99
CA GLY A 74 -0.70 -16.66 6.04
C GLY A 74 -0.49 -15.85 7.33
N ASP A 75 0.76 -15.48 7.62
CA ASP A 75 1.14 -14.68 8.79
C ASP A 75 1.25 -13.18 8.48
N PHE A 76 0.97 -12.77 7.23
CA PHE A 76 1.07 -11.39 6.79
C PHE A 76 -0.30 -10.81 6.44
N ALA A 77 -0.57 -9.56 6.85
CA ALA A 77 -1.79 -8.85 6.51
C ALA A 77 -1.50 -7.38 6.19
N PHE A 78 -2.25 -6.83 5.23
CA PHE A 78 -2.28 -5.39 5.01
C PHE A 78 -3.25 -4.72 5.99
N VAL A 79 -2.78 -3.66 6.63
CA VAL A 79 -3.58 -2.78 7.49
C VAL A 79 -3.46 -1.33 6.98
N PRO A 80 -4.42 -0.44 7.29
CA PRO A 80 -4.41 0.93 6.80
C PRO A 80 -3.14 1.73 7.11
N ASN A 81 -2.50 1.50 8.26
CA ASN A 81 -1.26 2.15 8.67
C ASN A 81 -0.64 1.43 9.90
N ALA A 82 0.57 1.85 10.29
CA ALA A 82 1.31 1.27 11.41
C ALA A 82 0.55 1.37 12.76
N GLY A 83 -0.09 2.51 13.03
CA GLY A 83 -0.87 2.70 14.27
C GLY A 83 -2.03 1.73 14.36
N GLN A 84 -2.75 1.51 13.25
CA GLN A 84 -3.82 0.53 13.18
C GLN A 84 -3.30 -0.90 13.39
N GLY A 85 -2.11 -1.22 12.88
CA GLY A 85 -1.46 -2.51 13.12
C GLY A 85 -1.21 -2.77 14.61
N VAL A 86 -0.66 -1.78 15.32
CA VAL A 86 -0.42 -1.88 16.78
C VAL A 86 -1.73 -2.07 17.53
N ILE A 87 -2.75 -1.25 17.23
CA ILE A 87 -4.06 -1.34 17.89
C ILE A 87 -4.68 -2.72 17.67
N THR A 88 -4.68 -3.22 16.43
CA THR A 88 -5.24 -4.54 16.10
C THR A 88 -4.53 -5.67 16.85
N ALA A 89 -3.19 -5.65 16.93
CA ALA A 89 -2.43 -6.68 17.63
C ALA A 89 -2.71 -6.67 19.15
N VAL A 90 -2.67 -5.49 19.79
CA VAL A 90 -2.92 -5.36 21.23
C VAL A 90 -4.35 -5.76 21.56
N GLN A 91 -5.34 -5.31 20.78
CA GLN A 91 -6.74 -5.64 21.03
C GLN A 91 -7.00 -7.14 20.89
N SER A 92 -6.35 -7.81 19.93
CA SER A 92 -6.45 -9.26 19.77
C SER A 92 -5.95 -10.01 21.01
N LEU A 93 -4.82 -9.59 21.58
CA LEU A 93 -4.27 -10.18 22.80
C LEU A 93 -5.20 -9.95 24.01
N VAL A 94 -5.69 -8.71 24.19
CA VAL A 94 -6.62 -8.38 25.29
C VAL A 94 -7.90 -9.20 25.19
N ASN A 95 -8.47 -9.34 23.99
CA ASN A 95 -9.66 -10.14 23.77
C ASN A 95 -9.41 -11.63 24.07
N HIS A 96 -8.22 -12.14 23.73
CA HIS A 96 -7.86 -13.53 24.02
C HIS A 96 -7.69 -13.81 25.51
N ILE A 97 -7.12 -12.87 26.28
CA ILE A 97 -6.95 -13.00 27.73
C ILE A 97 -8.29 -12.95 28.48
N ASN A 98 -9.26 -12.20 27.95
CA ASN A 98 -10.57 -12.01 28.58
C ASN A 98 -11.65 -13.01 28.12
N ALA A 99 -11.31 -13.95 27.23
CA ALA A 99 -12.20 -15.01 26.75
C ALA A 99 -12.02 -16.29 27.57
#